data_AF-A0A937G0N6-F1
#
_entry.id   AF-A0A937G0N6-F1
#
_cell.length_a   1.000
_cell.length_b   1.000
_cell.length_c   1.000
_cell.angle_alpha   90.00
_cell.angle_beta   90.00
_cell.angle_gamma   90.00
#
_symmetry.space_group_name_H-M   'P 1'
#
loop_
_entity.id
_entity.type
_entity.pdbx_description
1 polymer ?
#
loop_
_entity_poly.entity_id
_entity_poly.type
_entity_poly.pdbx_seq_one_letter_code
_entity_poly.pdbx_strand_id
1 'polypeptide(L)'
;MKQLSLFTPSISQSLQLDFKRRLKKSHRSSAQDTYQRDLWTQDKEEEREMALFFLDIRNFTPLVEKHMAHDVIYIIRKLFSTFQTIIRSNHGQIIETSGDGFYAAFGFDRPVKSAVASAIKAGKAILESLEGLNENVFIKKLNHRIDVGIGLHAGRVATGTIHLNGKDHLIVMGYPVNIAARLEAATKELNNSLIISASAFEMLNDPPTGQPTAEISLKGVAGPFRIHLLGKSYNGN
;
A
#
# COMPACT_ATOMS: atom_id res chain seq x y z
N MET A 1 -2.38 20.86 22.82
CA MET A 1 -1.59 20.66 21.59
C MET A 1 -1.60 19.18 21.24
N LYS A 2 -2.31 18.79 20.18
CA LYS A 2 -2.36 17.39 19.71
C LYS A 2 -0.98 17.02 19.16
N GLN A 3 -0.28 16.07 19.77
CA GLN A 3 0.85 15.39 19.14
C GLN A 3 0.39 14.89 17.77
N LEU A 4 0.95 15.44 16.69
CA LEU A 4 0.82 14.86 15.37
C LEU A 4 1.34 13.42 15.47
N SER A 5 0.44 12.46 15.30
CA SER A 5 0.80 11.08 15.06
C SER A 5 1.56 11.02 13.74
N LEU A 6 2.90 11.17 13.81
CA LEU A 6 3.83 10.99 12.69
C LEU A 6 3.77 9.57 12.11
N PHE A 7 3.03 8.67 12.75
CA PHE A 7 2.83 7.31 12.31
C PHE A 7 1.43 7.17 11.70
N THR A 8 1.39 6.84 10.40
CA THR A 8 0.23 6.18 9.84
C THR A 8 0.10 4.80 10.51
N PRO A 9 -1.10 4.21 10.63
CA PRO A 9 -1.27 2.83 11.12
C PRO A 9 -0.47 1.80 10.31
N SER A 10 -0.04 2.19 9.11
CA SER A 10 0.69 1.37 8.14
C SER A 10 2.21 1.36 8.33
N ILE A 11 2.76 1.95 9.40
CA ILE A 11 4.17 1.77 9.76
C ILE A 11 4.30 0.53 10.65
N SER A 12 5.22 -0.36 10.34
CA SER A 12 5.32 -1.65 11.02
C SER A 12 5.47 -1.43 12.51
N GLN A 13 4.76 -2.22 13.33
CA GLN A 13 4.80 -2.04 14.79
C GLN A 13 6.23 -2.09 15.32
N SER A 14 7.12 -2.86 14.69
CA SER A 14 8.54 -2.90 15.03
C SER A 14 9.23 -1.57 14.71
N LEU A 15 8.98 -0.95 13.55
CA LEU A 15 9.52 0.36 13.20
C LEU A 15 8.98 1.47 14.11
N GLN A 16 7.68 1.44 14.44
CA GLN A 16 7.07 2.38 15.39
C GLN A 16 7.66 2.24 16.80
N LEU A 17 7.83 0.99 17.27
CA LEU A 17 8.41 0.71 18.58
C LEU A 17 9.87 1.08 18.64
N ASP A 18 10.66 0.76 17.61
CA ASP A 18 12.08 1.09 17.58
C ASP A 18 12.28 2.61 17.53
N PHE A 19 11.46 3.30 16.74
CA PHE A 19 11.45 4.77 16.68
C PHE A 19 11.03 5.39 18.02
N LYS A 20 9.93 4.93 18.64
CA LYS A 20 9.48 5.41 19.97
C LYS A 20 10.50 5.12 21.06
N ARG A 21 11.12 3.95 21.06
CA ARG A 21 12.17 3.53 22.01
C ARG A 21 13.40 4.44 21.90
N ARG A 22 13.79 4.75 20.67
CA ARG A 22 14.93 5.63 20.37
C ARG A 22 14.66 7.09 20.71
N LEU A 23 13.47 7.62 20.44
CA LEU A 23 13.04 8.95 20.89
C LEU A 23 13.00 9.10 22.42
N LYS A 24 12.53 8.07 23.14
CA LYS A 24 12.49 8.09 24.62
C LYS A 24 13.89 8.14 25.26
N LYS A 25 14.91 7.55 24.62
CA LYS A 25 16.29 7.59 25.11
C LYS A 25 16.95 8.98 24.95
N SER A 26 16.40 9.87 24.13
CA SER A 26 17.03 11.16 23.76
C SER A 26 16.59 12.36 24.60
N HIS A 27 15.81 12.20 25.67
CA HIS A 27 15.33 13.30 26.53
C HIS A 27 16.42 14.03 27.36
N ARG A 28 17.72 13.86 27.05
CA ARG A 28 18.81 14.71 27.56
C ARG A 28 19.14 15.81 26.53
N SER A 29 18.45 16.93 26.72
CA SER A 29 18.47 18.32 26.18
C SER A 29 19.51 18.86 25.18
N SER A 30 20.55 18.14 24.73
CA SER A 30 21.48 18.63 23.69
C SER A 30 21.73 17.64 22.55
N ALA A 31 21.21 16.42 22.68
CA ALA A 31 21.39 15.34 21.70
C ALA A 31 20.27 15.26 20.64
N GLN A 32 19.23 16.09 20.71
CA GLN A 32 18.10 16.02 19.77
C GLN A 32 18.47 16.44 18.35
N ASP A 33 19.24 17.52 18.17
CA ASP A 33 19.64 18.01 16.84
C ASP A 33 20.68 17.10 16.17
N THR A 34 21.61 16.56 16.95
CA THR A 34 22.62 15.60 16.44
C THR A 34 21.99 14.25 16.13
N TYR A 35 21.02 13.79 16.94
CA TYR A 35 20.37 12.48 16.74
C TYR A 35 19.38 12.46 15.58
N GLN A 36 18.69 13.57 15.32
CA GLN A 36 17.91 13.70 14.08
C GLN A 36 18.84 13.55 12.87
N ARG A 37 20.04 14.16 12.86
CA ARG A 37 21.01 13.98 11.77
C ARG A 37 21.56 12.56 11.61
N ASP A 38 21.52 11.71 12.64
CA ASP A 38 22.04 10.34 12.58
C ASP A 38 20.99 9.29 12.15
N LEU A 39 19.69 9.59 12.29
CA LEU A 39 18.61 8.70 11.85
C LEU A 39 18.21 8.93 10.40
N TRP A 40 18.31 10.17 9.94
CA TRP A 40 18.11 10.55 8.56
C TRP A 40 19.46 10.42 7.85
N THR A 41 19.53 9.70 6.74
CA THR A 41 20.75 9.79 5.91
C THR A 41 20.88 11.23 5.40
N GLN A 42 22.06 11.66 4.97
CA GLN A 42 22.22 12.98 4.32
C GLN A 42 21.41 13.12 3.02
N ASP A 43 20.65 12.10 2.62
CA ASP A 43 19.68 12.22 1.54
C ASP A 43 18.61 13.24 1.92
N LYS A 44 18.41 14.21 1.02
CA LYS A 44 17.46 15.30 1.19
C LYS A 44 16.05 14.72 1.36
N GLU A 45 15.34 15.16 2.39
CA GLU A 45 13.88 15.05 2.39
C GLU A 45 13.34 15.78 1.14
N GLU A 46 12.51 15.09 0.36
CA GLU A 46 11.94 15.63 -0.87
C GLU A 46 10.41 15.58 -0.82
N GLU A 47 9.77 16.68 -1.19
CA GLU A 47 8.34 16.64 -1.53
C GLU A 47 8.19 16.22 -2.99
N ARG A 48 7.37 15.20 -3.23
CA ARG A 48 7.14 14.67 -4.57
C ARG A 48 5.68 14.26 -4.74
N GLU A 49 5.13 14.45 -5.94
CA GLU A 49 3.82 13.88 -6.27
C GLU A 49 4.00 12.42 -6.71
N MET A 50 3.31 11.52 -6.02
CA MET A 50 3.47 10.08 -6.21
C MET A 50 2.12 9.39 -6.29
N ALA A 51 2.07 8.26 -7.00
CA ALA A 51 0.95 7.34 -6.92
C ALA A 51 1.21 6.31 -5.82
N LEU A 52 0.21 6.08 -4.99
CA LEU A 52 0.26 5.31 -3.76
C LEU A 52 -0.65 4.11 -3.91
N PHE A 53 -0.13 2.94 -3.55
CA PHE A 53 -0.73 1.65 -3.82
C PHE A 53 -0.76 0.84 -2.54
N PHE A 54 -1.96 0.49 -2.10
CA PHE A 54 -2.17 -0.43 -0.99
C PHE A 54 -2.84 -1.70 -1.51
N LEU A 55 -2.36 -2.85 -1.04
CA LEU A 55 -2.95 -4.15 -1.29
C LEU A 55 -3.07 -4.91 0.01
N ASP A 56 -4.16 -5.64 0.17
CA ASP A 56 -4.38 -6.53 1.31
C ASP A 56 -5.09 -7.83 0.89
N ILE A 57 -4.78 -8.95 1.54
CA ILE A 57 -5.41 -10.24 1.25
C ILE A 57 -6.75 -10.34 1.99
N ARG A 58 -7.81 -10.74 1.28
CA ARG A 58 -9.14 -10.88 1.86
C ARG A 58 -9.26 -12.18 2.64
N ASN A 59 -9.86 -12.06 3.81
CA ASN A 59 -10.15 -13.19 4.71
C ASN A 59 -8.90 -14.02 5.04
N PHE A 60 -7.74 -13.37 5.20
CA PHE A 60 -6.49 -14.05 5.50
C PHE A 60 -6.52 -14.75 6.87
N THR A 61 -7.09 -14.14 7.91
CA THR A 61 -7.15 -14.78 9.24
C THR A 61 -7.88 -16.14 9.20
N PRO A 62 -9.10 -16.26 8.63
CA PRO A 62 -9.74 -17.57 8.40
C PRO A 62 -8.89 -18.56 7.59
N LEU A 63 -8.13 -18.10 6.60
CA LEU A 63 -7.21 -18.95 5.84
C LEU A 63 -6.13 -19.54 6.76
N VAL A 64 -5.54 -18.72 7.64
CA VAL A 64 -4.51 -19.19 8.58
C VAL A 64 -5.08 -20.17 9.61
N GLU A 65 -6.30 -19.96 10.09
CA GLU A 65 -6.94 -20.84 11.07
C GLU A 65 -7.31 -22.22 10.48
N LYS A 66 -7.63 -22.27 9.19
CA LYS A 66 -8.11 -23.50 8.52
C LYS A 66 -7.00 -24.37 7.94
N HIS A 67 -5.80 -23.83 7.73
CA HIS A 67 -4.72 -24.51 7.03
C HIS A 67 -3.47 -24.69 7.90
N MET A 68 -2.67 -25.71 7.56
CA MET A 68 -1.41 -25.95 8.25
C MET A 68 -0.45 -24.79 7.96
N ALA A 69 0.36 -24.42 8.97
CA ALA A 69 1.28 -23.28 8.86
C ALA A 69 2.22 -23.37 7.63
N HIS A 70 2.64 -24.56 7.24
CA HIS A 70 3.50 -24.75 6.07
C HIS A 70 2.80 -24.40 4.75
N ASP A 71 1.51 -24.70 4.61
CA ASP A 71 0.70 -24.35 3.44
C ASP A 71 0.50 -22.83 3.36
N VAL A 72 0.17 -22.21 4.50
CA VAL A 72 0.02 -20.76 4.62
C VAL A 72 1.31 -20.04 4.20
N ILE A 73 2.47 -20.50 4.70
CA ILE A 73 3.77 -19.93 4.34
C ILE A 73 4.07 -20.12 2.85
N TYR A 74 3.75 -21.29 2.27
CA TYR A 74 3.92 -21.53 0.84
C TYR A 74 3.10 -20.55 -0.01
N ILE A 75 1.84 -20.34 0.35
CA ILE A 75 0.92 -19.40 -0.32
C ILE A 75 1.48 -17.99 -0.24
N ILE A 76 1.80 -17.51 0.97
CA ILE A 76 2.31 -16.15 1.17
C ILE A 76 3.58 -15.92 0.37
N ARG A 77 4.53 -16.86 0.40
CA ARG A 77 5.78 -16.73 -0.39
C ARG A 77 5.48 -16.62 -1.88
N LYS A 78 4.53 -17.40 -2.40
CA LYS A 78 4.18 -17.39 -3.82
C LYS A 78 3.45 -16.10 -4.22
N LEU A 79 2.47 -15.66 -3.43
CA LEU A 79 1.76 -14.39 -3.64
C LEU A 79 2.73 -13.22 -3.57
N PHE A 80 3.51 -13.13 -2.50
CA PHE A 80 4.39 -12.00 -2.26
C PHE A 80 5.48 -11.89 -3.31
N SER A 81 6.10 -13.01 -3.71
CA SER A 81 7.09 -13.00 -4.80
C SER A 81 6.49 -12.57 -6.13
N THR A 82 5.25 -12.99 -6.43
CA THR A 82 4.55 -12.63 -7.67
C THR A 82 4.18 -11.15 -7.67
N PHE A 83 3.55 -10.65 -6.61
CA PHE A 83 3.09 -9.26 -6.51
C PHE A 83 4.26 -8.28 -6.49
N GLN A 84 5.32 -8.59 -5.74
CA GLN A 84 6.53 -7.74 -5.73
C GLN A 84 7.18 -7.65 -7.11
N THR A 85 7.25 -8.76 -7.84
CA THR A 85 7.75 -8.76 -9.23
C THR A 85 6.91 -7.85 -10.11
N ILE A 86 5.58 -8.01 -10.08
CA ILE A 86 4.66 -7.19 -10.89
C ILE A 86 4.78 -5.70 -10.55
N ILE A 87 4.81 -5.34 -9.26
CA ILE A 87 4.93 -3.94 -8.82
C ILE A 87 6.25 -3.34 -9.34
N ARG A 88 7.37 -4.05 -9.17
CA ARG A 88 8.69 -3.60 -9.64
C ARG A 88 8.76 -3.48 -11.17
N SER A 89 8.23 -4.45 -11.89
CA SER A 89 8.16 -4.41 -13.37
C SER A 89 7.30 -3.27 -13.91
N ASN A 90 6.42 -2.70 -13.08
CA ASN A 90 5.63 -1.51 -13.42
C ASN A 90 6.19 -0.24 -12.76
N HIS A 91 7.45 -0.25 -12.33
CA HIS A 91 8.18 0.90 -11.76
C HIS A 91 7.66 1.37 -10.40
N GLY A 92 7.03 0.47 -9.64
CA GLY A 92 6.70 0.68 -8.24
C GLY A 92 7.83 0.20 -7.33
N GLN A 93 7.93 0.81 -6.16
CA GLN A 93 8.80 0.34 -5.08
C GLN A 93 7.93 -0.04 -3.88
N ILE A 94 8.22 -1.19 -3.28
CA ILE A 94 7.60 -1.60 -2.03
C ILE A 94 8.21 -0.76 -0.93
N ILE A 95 7.38 0.04 -0.26
CA ILE A 95 7.78 0.85 0.88
C ILE A 95 7.71 0.00 2.14
N GLU A 96 6.62 -0.75 2.28
CA GLU A 96 6.41 -1.59 3.45
C GLU A 96 5.58 -2.85 3.12
N THR A 97 5.89 -3.92 3.85
CA THR A 97 5.04 -5.10 3.98
C THR A 97 4.48 -5.13 5.40
N SER A 98 3.16 -5.17 5.57
CA SER A 98 2.52 -5.24 6.87
C SER A 98 1.52 -6.39 6.89
N GLY A 99 1.80 -7.41 7.71
CA GLY A 99 1.00 -8.64 7.74
C GLY A 99 0.94 -9.32 6.36
N ASP A 100 -0.27 -9.34 5.81
CA ASP A 100 -0.68 -9.95 4.55
C ASP A 100 -0.81 -8.96 3.39
N GLY A 101 -0.47 -7.69 3.60
CA GLY A 101 -0.57 -6.63 2.62
C GLY A 101 0.74 -5.95 2.22
N PHE A 102 0.64 -5.11 1.18
CA PHE A 102 1.71 -4.27 0.66
C PHE A 102 1.31 -2.80 0.66
N TYR A 103 2.27 -1.94 1.02
CA TYR A 103 2.28 -0.54 0.67
C TYR A 103 3.42 -0.29 -0.32
N ALA A 104 3.06 0.20 -1.51
CA ALA A 104 3.99 0.59 -2.56
C ALA A 104 3.75 2.02 -3.01
N ALA A 105 4.79 2.63 -3.57
CA ALA A 105 4.72 3.94 -4.20
C ALA A 105 5.34 3.91 -5.60
N PHE A 106 4.82 4.75 -6.48
CA PHE A 106 5.24 4.92 -7.86
C PHE A 106 5.51 6.40 -8.11
N GLY A 107 6.49 6.71 -8.98
CA GLY A 107 6.87 8.10 -9.28
C GLY A 107 8.27 8.50 -8.80
N PHE A 108 9.12 7.53 -8.45
CA PHE A 108 10.53 7.78 -8.12
C PHE A 108 11.35 8.19 -9.36
N ASP A 109 11.08 7.55 -10.49
CA ASP A 109 11.82 7.67 -11.75
C ASP A 109 10.97 8.28 -12.88
N ARG A 110 9.74 8.71 -12.58
CA ARG A 110 8.77 9.18 -13.59
C ARG A 110 7.77 10.19 -13.05
N PRO A 111 7.16 11.02 -13.91
CA PRO A 111 6.09 11.94 -13.52
C PRO A 111 4.86 11.22 -12.96
N VAL A 112 4.11 11.91 -12.08
CA VAL A 112 2.94 11.34 -11.38
C VAL A 112 1.88 10.78 -12.33
N LYS A 113 1.64 11.40 -13.48
CA LYS A 113 0.67 10.91 -14.48
C LYS A 113 1.02 9.50 -14.97
N SER A 114 2.29 9.29 -15.33
CA SER A 114 2.81 7.98 -15.73
C SER A 114 2.85 7.00 -14.55
N ALA A 115 3.12 7.51 -13.33
CA ALA A 115 3.09 6.70 -12.11
C ALA A 115 1.69 6.16 -11.81
N VAL A 116 0.62 6.95 -11.98
CA VAL A 116 -0.76 6.49 -11.82
C VAL A 116 -1.10 5.40 -12.83
N ALA A 117 -0.76 5.60 -14.11
CA ALA A 117 -0.97 4.58 -15.14
C ALA A 117 -0.23 3.27 -14.82
N SER A 118 1.02 3.37 -14.37
CA SER A 118 1.83 2.25 -13.87
C SER A 118 1.17 1.52 -12.70
N ALA A 119 0.66 2.26 -11.70
CA ALA A 119 0.00 1.68 -10.54
C ALA A 119 -1.29 0.93 -10.90
N ILE A 120 -2.11 1.49 -11.80
CA ILE A 120 -3.31 0.82 -12.34
C ILE A 120 -2.92 -0.46 -13.10
N LYS A 121 -1.89 -0.38 -13.95
CA LYS A 121 -1.39 -1.54 -14.70
C LYS A 121 -0.89 -2.64 -13.77
N ALA A 122 -0.14 -2.28 -12.73
CA ALA A 122 0.31 -3.22 -11.70
C ALA A 122 -0.87 -3.89 -10.97
N GLY A 123 -1.87 -3.10 -10.56
CA GLY A 123 -3.05 -3.63 -9.89
C GLY A 123 -3.83 -4.62 -10.75
N LYS A 124 -4.08 -4.29 -12.01
CA LYS A 124 -4.75 -5.20 -12.97
C LYS A 124 -3.95 -6.48 -13.21
N ALA A 125 -2.64 -6.38 -13.40
CA ALA A 125 -1.77 -7.53 -13.60
C ALA A 125 -1.71 -8.44 -12.35
N ILE A 126 -1.76 -7.85 -11.15
CA ILE A 126 -1.87 -8.62 -9.89
C ILE A 126 -3.18 -9.42 -9.87
N LEU A 127 -4.32 -8.78 -10.18
CA LEU A 127 -5.63 -9.44 -10.18
C LEU A 127 -5.68 -10.58 -11.20
N GLU A 128 -5.15 -10.37 -12.41
CA GLU A 128 -5.04 -11.39 -13.44
C GLU A 128 -4.15 -12.56 -13.02
N SER A 129 -2.96 -12.27 -12.48
CA SER A 129 -2.05 -13.31 -12.00
C SER A 129 -2.63 -14.08 -10.81
N LEU A 130 -3.40 -13.43 -9.94
CA LEU A 130 -4.06 -14.07 -8.81
C LEU A 130 -5.15 -15.03 -9.28
N GLU A 131 -5.91 -14.68 -10.33
CA GLU A 131 -6.88 -15.59 -10.94
C GLU A 131 -6.19 -16.88 -11.42
N GLY A 132 -5.10 -16.74 -12.17
CA GLY A 132 -4.32 -17.88 -12.62
C GLY A 132 -3.77 -18.73 -11.47
N LEU A 133 -3.36 -18.12 -10.36
CA LEU A 133 -2.92 -18.85 -9.16
C LEU A 133 -4.07 -19.54 -8.44
N ASN A 134 -5.25 -18.92 -8.37
CA ASN A 134 -6.46 -19.52 -7.80
C ASN A 134 -6.84 -20.79 -8.57
N GLU A 135 -6.99 -20.69 -9.88
CA GLU A 135 -7.42 -21.80 -10.73
C GLU A 135 -6.41 -22.95 -10.76
N ASN A 136 -5.12 -22.64 -10.81
CA ASN A 136 -4.08 -23.64 -11.03
C ASN A 136 -3.44 -24.18 -9.75
N VAL A 137 -3.54 -23.46 -8.64
CA VAL A 137 -2.82 -23.79 -7.41
C VAL A 137 -3.75 -23.83 -6.22
N PHE A 138 -4.39 -22.72 -5.86
CA PHE A 138 -5.03 -22.59 -4.55
C PHE A 138 -6.33 -23.38 -4.43
N ILE A 139 -7.21 -23.32 -5.44
CA ILE A 139 -8.45 -24.09 -5.42
C ILE A 139 -8.14 -25.59 -5.41
N LYS A 140 -7.18 -26.04 -6.23
CA LYS A 140 -6.80 -27.45 -6.34
C LYS A 140 -6.12 -28.00 -5.09
N LYS A 141 -5.26 -27.21 -4.43
CA LYS A 141 -4.46 -27.67 -3.28
C LYS A 141 -5.12 -27.40 -1.93
N LEU A 142 -5.91 -26.34 -1.81
CA LEU A 142 -6.41 -25.83 -0.54
C LEU A 142 -7.93 -25.86 -0.46
N ASN A 143 -8.62 -26.14 -1.59
CA ASN A 143 -10.07 -25.97 -1.70
C ASN A 143 -10.51 -24.57 -1.22
N HIS A 144 -9.69 -23.56 -1.54
CA HIS A 144 -9.91 -22.18 -1.14
C HIS A 144 -9.45 -21.22 -2.24
N ARG A 145 -10.24 -20.16 -2.43
CA ARG A 145 -9.94 -19.05 -3.33
C ARG A 145 -9.38 -17.90 -2.52
N ILE A 146 -8.36 -17.24 -3.03
CA ILE A 146 -7.76 -16.05 -2.43
C ILE A 146 -8.20 -14.83 -3.23
N ASP A 147 -8.70 -13.82 -2.53
CA ASP A 147 -9.02 -12.51 -3.10
C ASP A 147 -8.14 -11.44 -2.48
N VAL A 148 -7.99 -10.30 -3.16
CA VAL A 148 -7.23 -9.14 -2.67
C VAL A 148 -8.02 -7.86 -2.89
N GLY A 149 -7.87 -6.89 -1.99
CA GLY A 149 -8.31 -5.51 -2.20
C GLY A 149 -7.14 -4.63 -2.60
N ILE A 150 -7.34 -3.73 -3.56
CA ILE A 150 -6.31 -2.78 -4.00
C ILE A 150 -6.89 -1.36 -3.98
N GLY A 151 -6.21 -0.45 -3.28
CA GLY A 151 -6.56 0.97 -3.21
C GLY A 151 -5.48 1.86 -3.78
N LEU A 152 -5.87 2.75 -4.69
CA LEU A 152 -4.97 3.67 -5.38
C LEU A 152 -5.36 5.13 -5.14
N HIS A 153 -4.36 5.96 -4.85
CA HIS A 153 -4.50 7.41 -4.84
C HIS A 153 -3.21 8.06 -5.32
N ALA A 154 -3.24 9.36 -5.62
CA ALA A 154 -2.05 10.13 -5.95
C ALA A 154 -2.11 11.49 -5.27
N GLY A 155 -0.94 11.97 -4.85
CA GLY A 155 -0.82 13.28 -4.23
C GLY A 155 0.60 13.57 -3.77
N ARG A 156 0.80 14.78 -3.25
CA ARG A 156 2.09 15.23 -2.74
C ARG A 156 2.41 14.58 -1.40
N VAL A 157 3.58 13.95 -1.33
CA VAL A 157 4.10 13.21 -0.18
C VAL A 157 5.53 13.65 0.10
N ALA A 158 5.96 13.49 1.35
CA ALA A 158 7.35 13.61 1.74
C ALA A 158 8.03 12.25 1.59
N THR A 159 9.21 12.24 0.97
CA THR A 159 10.05 11.06 0.80
C THR A 159 11.41 11.29 1.45
N GLY A 160 12.00 10.23 1.97
CA GLY A 160 13.36 10.29 2.53
C GLY A 160 13.86 8.90 2.87
N THR A 161 15.08 8.82 3.39
CA THR A 161 15.70 7.57 3.80
C THR A 161 16.05 7.65 5.28
N ILE A 162 15.64 6.64 6.04
CA ILE A 162 16.02 6.49 7.44
C ILE A 162 16.99 5.33 7.62
N HIS A 163 18.05 5.53 8.37
CA HIS A 163 19.03 4.49 8.67
C HIS A 163 18.64 3.78 9.97
N LEU A 164 18.20 2.53 9.86
CA LEU A 164 17.78 1.70 11.00
C LEU A 164 18.45 0.34 10.95
N ASN A 165 19.03 -0.06 12.07
CA ASN A 165 19.65 -1.39 12.25
C ASN A 165 20.67 -1.76 11.15
N GLY A 166 21.46 -0.78 10.71
CA GLY A 166 22.50 -0.96 9.69
C GLY A 166 21.98 -1.00 8.25
N LYS A 167 20.73 -0.62 8.00
CA LYS A 167 20.10 -0.60 6.68
C LYS A 167 19.35 0.69 6.45
N ASP A 168 19.34 1.09 5.19
CA ASP A 168 18.57 2.22 4.71
C ASP A 168 17.14 1.77 4.40
N HIS A 169 16.18 2.52 4.93
CA HIS A 169 14.75 2.32 4.71
C HIS A 169 14.18 3.55 4.05
N LEU A 170 13.66 3.37 2.83
CA LEU A 170 12.90 4.39 2.15
C LEU A 170 11.58 4.62 2.89
N ILE A 171 11.25 5.88 3.13
CA ILE A 171 9.98 6.29 3.71
C ILE A 171 9.21 7.17 2.72
N VAL A 172 7.89 6.99 2.73
CA VAL A 172 6.95 7.82 1.97
C VAL A 172 5.77 8.13 2.89
N MET A 173 5.63 9.39 3.28
CA MET A 173 4.67 9.85 4.27
C MET A 173 3.82 11.00 3.76
N GLY A 174 2.57 11.07 4.19
CA GLY A 174 1.68 12.17 3.88
C GLY A 174 0.21 11.81 4.01
N TYR A 175 -0.63 12.83 3.99
CA TYR A 175 -2.09 12.64 4.00
C TYR A 175 -2.60 11.76 2.84
N PRO A 176 -2.07 11.87 1.59
CA PRO A 176 -2.46 10.98 0.49
C PRO A 176 -2.24 9.48 0.76
N VAL A 177 -1.24 9.12 1.59
CA VAL A 177 -0.97 7.73 1.99
C VAL A 177 -2.17 7.15 2.74
N ASN A 178 -2.73 7.94 3.66
CA ASN A 178 -3.91 7.52 4.42
C ASN A 178 -5.15 7.37 3.53
N ILE A 179 -5.29 8.19 2.49
CA ILE A 179 -6.40 8.06 1.53
C ILE A 179 -6.26 6.73 0.78
N ALA A 180 -5.09 6.43 0.21
CA ALA A 180 -4.87 5.18 -0.52
C ALA A 180 -5.18 3.93 0.34
N ALA A 181 -4.72 3.92 1.60
CA ALA A 181 -5.01 2.85 2.55
C ALA A 181 -6.51 2.70 2.84
N ARG A 182 -7.24 3.82 2.96
CA ARG A 182 -8.69 3.79 3.18
C ARG A 182 -9.47 3.33 1.95
N LEU A 183 -8.99 3.68 0.75
CA LEU A 183 -9.56 3.17 -0.50
C LEU A 183 -9.37 1.67 -0.64
N GLU A 184 -8.22 1.15 -0.23
CA GLU A 184 -7.98 -0.30 -0.16
C GLU A 184 -9.01 -0.92 0.79
N ALA A 185 -9.14 -0.42 2.02
CA ALA A 185 -10.11 -0.95 2.97
C ALA A 185 -11.56 -0.92 2.43
N ALA A 186 -11.93 0.16 1.72
CA ALA A 186 -13.26 0.34 1.14
C ALA A 186 -13.59 -0.70 0.04
N THR A 187 -12.58 -1.32 -0.59
CA THR A 187 -12.82 -2.37 -1.61
C THR A 187 -13.66 -3.52 -1.06
N LYS A 188 -13.53 -3.84 0.23
CA LYS A 188 -14.34 -4.87 0.91
C LYS A 188 -15.82 -4.50 0.93
N GLU A 189 -16.15 -3.30 1.41
CA GLU A 189 -17.52 -2.84 1.57
C GLU A 189 -18.22 -2.64 0.21
N LEU A 190 -17.45 -2.20 -0.79
CA LEU A 190 -17.94 -1.94 -2.14
C LEU A 190 -17.94 -3.19 -3.03
N ASN A 191 -17.49 -4.34 -2.51
CA ASN A 191 -17.33 -5.58 -3.26
C ASN A 191 -16.67 -5.33 -4.63
N ASN A 192 -15.49 -4.71 -4.62
CA ASN A 192 -14.74 -4.40 -5.84
C ASN A 192 -13.23 -4.44 -5.61
N SER A 193 -12.52 -5.34 -6.28
CA SER A 193 -11.12 -5.66 -5.99
C SER A 193 -10.09 -4.55 -6.26
N LEU A 194 -10.44 -3.47 -6.97
CA LEU A 194 -9.54 -2.36 -7.27
C LEU A 194 -10.28 -1.03 -7.32
N ILE A 195 -9.92 -0.12 -6.44
CA ILE A 195 -10.49 1.23 -6.36
C ILE A 195 -9.40 2.28 -6.56
N ILE A 196 -9.74 3.35 -7.26
CA ILE A 196 -8.90 4.55 -7.38
C ILE A 196 -9.71 5.80 -7.08
N SER A 197 -9.09 6.79 -6.43
CA SER A 197 -9.70 8.13 -6.30
C SER A 197 -9.97 8.76 -7.66
N ALA A 198 -11.08 9.50 -7.80
CA ALA A 198 -11.37 10.26 -9.02
C ALA A 198 -10.23 11.23 -9.39
N SER A 199 -9.68 11.95 -8.41
CA SER A 199 -8.59 12.92 -8.65
C SER A 199 -7.33 12.30 -9.23
N ALA A 200 -6.97 11.07 -8.83
CA ALA A 200 -5.83 10.35 -9.43
C ALA A 200 -6.18 9.81 -10.81
N PHE A 201 -7.40 9.30 -11.01
CA PHE A 201 -7.86 8.79 -12.30
C PHE A 201 -7.89 9.89 -13.37
N GLU A 202 -8.29 11.10 -12.99
CA GLU A 202 -8.29 12.31 -13.83
C GLU A 202 -6.87 12.75 -14.26
N MET A 203 -5.79 12.22 -13.65
CA MET A 203 -4.40 12.50 -14.07
C MET A 203 -3.97 11.73 -15.31
N LEU A 204 -4.73 10.70 -15.72
CA LEU A 204 -4.42 9.91 -16.92
C LEU A 204 -4.54 10.77 -18.18
N ASN A 205 -3.63 10.59 -19.13
CA ASN A 205 -3.71 11.29 -20.43
C ASN A 205 -4.89 10.77 -21.27
N ASP A 206 -5.18 9.47 -21.17
CA ASP A 206 -6.26 8.78 -21.88
C ASP A 206 -7.01 7.88 -20.88
N PRO A 207 -7.88 8.45 -20.03
CA PRO A 207 -8.63 7.68 -19.05
C PRO A 207 -9.66 6.79 -19.75
N PRO A 208 -9.74 5.49 -19.43
CA PRO A 208 -10.74 4.61 -20.03
C PRO A 208 -12.16 5.09 -19.68
N THR A 209 -13.04 5.15 -20.69
CA THR A 209 -14.43 5.57 -20.53
C THR A 209 -15.29 4.46 -19.91
N GLY A 210 -16.40 4.84 -19.28
CA GLY A 210 -17.42 3.90 -18.79
C GLY A 210 -17.08 3.15 -17.49
N GLN A 211 -16.02 3.56 -16.79
CA GLN A 211 -15.70 3.00 -15.47
C GLN A 211 -16.77 3.45 -14.45
N PRO A 212 -17.38 2.53 -13.69
CA PRO A 212 -18.33 2.90 -12.65
C PRO A 212 -17.71 3.86 -11.63
N THR A 213 -18.50 4.85 -11.23
CA THR A 213 -18.12 5.84 -10.21
C THR A 213 -19.00 5.71 -8.99
N ALA A 214 -18.46 6.10 -7.84
CA ALA A 214 -19.21 6.17 -6.59
C ALA A 214 -18.70 7.33 -5.72
N GLU A 215 -19.52 7.72 -4.75
CA GLU A 215 -19.13 8.62 -3.66
C GLU A 215 -19.17 7.86 -2.34
N ILE A 216 -18.08 7.92 -1.60
CA ILE A 216 -17.97 7.23 -0.30
C ILE A 216 -17.53 8.18 0.80
N SER A 217 -17.90 7.86 2.03
CA SER A 217 -17.38 8.54 3.21
C SER A 217 -16.09 7.85 3.67
N LEU A 218 -14.97 8.56 3.63
CA LEU A 218 -13.71 8.06 4.18
C LEU A 218 -13.50 8.63 5.57
N LYS A 219 -13.28 7.76 6.57
CA LYS A 219 -13.03 8.15 7.96
C LYS A 219 -11.96 9.24 8.04
N GLY A 220 -12.27 10.43 8.55
CA GLY A 220 -11.28 11.51 8.69
C GLY A 220 -10.88 12.18 7.37
N VAL A 221 -11.71 12.06 6.34
CA VAL A 221 -11.75 12.94 5.16
C VAL A 221 -13.06 13.71 5.23
N ALA A 222 -13.04 15.01 4.93
CA ALA A 222 -14.25 15.83 4.96
C ALA A 222 -15.06 15.64 3.67
N GLY A 223 -16.36 15.40 3.82
CA GLY A 223 -17.31 15.27 2.70
C GLY A 223 -17.21 13.93 1.94
N PRO A 224 -18.09 13.76 0.93
CA PRO A 224 -18.04 12.61 0.06
C PRO A 224 -16.74 12.59 -0.77
N PHE A 225 -16.17 11.41 -0.94
CA PHE A 225 -14.95 11.18 -1.71
C PHE A 225 -15.29 10.42 -2.98
N ARG A 226 -15.05 11.04 -4.14
CA ARG A 226 -15.32 10.45 -5.47
C ARG A 226 -14.26 9.41 -5.83
N ILE A 227 -14.72 8.27 -6.34
CA ILE A 227 -13.88 7.14 -6.73
C ILE A 227 -14.32 6.53 -8.06
N HIS A 228 -13.41 5.78 -8.71
CA HIS A 228 -13.71 4.83 -9.77
C HIS A 228 -13.49 3.41 -9.28
N LEU A 229 -14.40 2.51 -9.69
CA LEU A 229 -14.31 1.08 -9.47
C LEU A 229 -13.67 0.44 -10.71
N LEU A 230 -12.41 0.00 -10.61
CA LEU A 230 -11.65 -0.58 -11.73
C LEU A 230 -11.48 -2.10 -11.62
N GLY A 231 -11.86 -2.68 -10.49
CA GLY A 231 -11.79 -4.10 -10.24
C GLY A 231 -13.08 -4.84 -10.57
N LYS A 232 -13.12 -6.11 -10.19
CA LYS A 232 -14.29 -6.97 -10.29
C LYS A 232 -14.84 -7.23 -8.90
N SER A 233 -16.11 -7.63 -8.82
CA SER A 233 -16.65 -8.13 -7.57
C SER A 233 -15.93 -9.38 -7.10
N TYR A 234 -15.82 -9.54 -5.79
CA TYR A 234 -15.35 -10.78 -5.20
C TYR A 234 -16.39 -11.85 -5.54
N ASN A 235 -15.92 -12.97 -6.10
CA ASN A 235 -16.78 -14.11 -6.37
C ASN A 235 -17.13 -14.73 -5.01
N GLY A 236 -18.33 -14.41 -4.50
CA GLY A 236 -18.84 -15.02 -3.29
C GLY A 236 -18.99 -16.53 -3.48
N ASN A 237 -18.35 -17.30 -2.61
CA ASN A 237 -18.87 -18.60 -2.22
C ASN A 237 -19.67 -18.42 -0.93
#